data_AF-A0A7S3GXR5-F1
#
_entry.id   AF-A0A7S3GXR5-F1
#
_cell.length_a   1.000
_cell.length_b   1.000
_cell.length_c   1.000
_cell.angle_alpha   90.00
_cell.angle_beta   90.00
_cell.angle_gamma   90.00
#
_symmetry.space_group_name_H-M   'P 1'
#
loop_
_entity.id
_entity.type
_entity.pdbx_description
1 polymer ?
#
loop_
_entity_poly.entity_id
_entity_poly.type
_entity_poly.pdbx_seq_one_letter_code
_entity_poly.pdbx_strand_id
1 'polypeptide(L)'
;YSTCCGTAMVIMNNVKVPVENLMGKEGSGFKQIMYNFNHERWMIAVSLIGQGRQALADTFMWSRQRKIFGKSLIDQPVIRNKLAASAASLETLQAFLETVTYDMCKTKGGAVGDRLAGPIAMLKYHTTRTAWQIADDCVQIFGGRGITRTGMGAKVEGFKNYVKYAAVYGGSEEILADLSVRMAMRAFPPAAKL
;
A
#
# COMPACT_ATOMS: atom_id res chain seq x y z
N TYR A 1 -4.95 -11.08 13.36
CA TYR A 1 -5.61 -9.76 13.44
C TYR A 1 -4.88 -8.90 14.45
N SER A 2 -4.62 -7.63 14.12
CA SER A 2 -3.98 -6.68 15.05
C SER A 2 -4.91 -6.45 16.24
N THR A 3 -4.37 -6.48 17.47
CA THR A 3 -5.12 -6.16 18.69
C THR A 3 -5.54 -4.69 18.75
N CYS A 4 -5.00 -3.84 17.87
CA CYS A 4 -5.29 -2.41 17.82
C CYS A 4 -6.43 -2.06 16.85
N CYS A 5 -6.88 -2.99 16.00
CA CYS A 5 -7.95 -2.75 15.02
C CYS A 5 -9.20 -3.53 15.41
N GLY A 6 -10.22 -2.83 15.92
CA GLY A 6 -11.53 -3.42 16.21
C GLY A 6 -12.18 -3.92 14.92
N THR A 7 -12.46 -5.21 14.84
CA THR A 7 -13.21 -5.82 13.75
C THR A 7 -14.38 -6.58 14.36
N ALA A 8 -15.60 -6.29 13.92
CA ALA A 8 -16.80 -6.93 14.42
C ALA A 8 -17.76 -7.22 13.26
N MET A 9 -18.55 -8.28 13.41
CA MET A 9 -19.72 -8.49 12.57
C MET A 9 -20.84 -7.59 13.06
N VAL A 10 -21.44 -6.81 12.16
CA VAL A 10 -22.58 -5.94 12.48
C VAL A 10 -23.84 -6.55 11.86
N ILE A 11 -24.83 -6.85 12.70
CA ILE A 11 -26.13 -7.39 12.29
C ILE A 11 -27.19 -6.32 12.54
N MET A 12 -27.91 -5.93 11.49
CA MET A 12 -29.01 -4.96 11.58
C MET A 12 -30.35 -5.69 11.39
N ASN A 13 -31.07 -5.95 12.48
CA ASN A 13 -32.40 -6.58 12.44
C ASN A 13 -33.49 -5.57 12.81
N ASN A 14 -34.34 -5.22 11.84
CA ASN A 14 -35.44 -4.24 11.99
C ASN A 14 -34.98 -2.91 12.63
N VAL A 15 -33.78 -2.46 12.29
CA VAL A 15 -33.21 -1.19 12.78
C VAL A 15 -33.95 -0.04 12.10
N LYS A 16 -34.57 0.83 12.90
CA LYS A 16 -35.20 2.07 12.40
C LYS A 16 -34.16 3.18 12.38
N VAL A 17 -33.97 3.78 11.20
CA VAL A 17 -33.06 4.90 11.00
C VAL A 17 -33.88 6.13 10.57
N PRO A 18 -33.76 7.28 11.26
CA PRO A 18 -34.43 8.51 10.85
C PRO A 18 -34.02 8.97 9.45
N VAL A 19 -34.95 9.59 8.70
CA VAL A 19 -34.73 10.00 7.30
C VAL A 19 -33.64 11.07 7.18
N GLU A 20 -33.46 11.89 8.21
CA GLU A 20 -32.42 12.91 8.32
C GLU A 20 -30.99 12.33 8.39
N ASN A 21 -30.84 11.04 8.71
CA ASN A 21 -29.54 10.36 8.69
C ASN A 21 -29.17 9.83 7.29
N LEU A 22 -30.00 10.05 6.27
CA LEU A 22 -29.66 9.72 4.88
C LEU A 22 -28.51 10.60 4.40
N MET A 23 -27.37 9.98 4.11
CA MET A 23 -26.20 10.68 3.57
C MET A 23 -26.38 10.97 2.08
N GLY A 24 -26.68 12.23 1.73
CA GLY A 24 -26.88 12.67 0.35
C GLY A 24 -28.26 12.29 -0.20
N LYS A 25 -28.32 11.70 -1.40
CA LYS A 25 -29.59 11.35 -2.06
C LYS A 25 -29.83 9.84 -2.03
N GLU A 26 -31.08 9.44 -1.91
CA GLU A 26 -31.47 8.03 -2.03
C GLU A 26 -30.97 7.46 -3.37
N GLY A 27 -30.44 6.23 -3.34
CA GLY A 27 -29.82 5.57 -4.51
C GLY A 27 -28.40 6.07 -4.87
N SER A 28 -27.86 7.11 -4.24
CA SER A 28 -26.54 7.66 -4.59
C SER A 28 -25.35 7.04 -3.83
N GLY A 29 -25.60 6.09 -2.93
CA GLY A 29 -24.58 5.52 -2.03
C GLY A 29 -23.38 4.90 -2.75
N PHE A 30 -23.59 4.21 -3.88
CA PHE A 30 -22.49 3.62 -4.64
C PHE A 30 -21.49 4.67 -5.18
N LYS A 31 -22.01 5.81 -5.68
CA LYS A 31 -21.14 6.89 -6.18
C LYS A 31 -20.33 7.52 -5.05
N GLN A 32 -20.96 7.72 -3.90
CA GLN A 32 -20.30 8.29 -2.73
C GLN A 32 -19.19 7.38 -2.20
N ILE A 33 -19.44 6.08 -2.07
CA ILE A 33 -18.42 5.15 -1.58
C ILE A 33 -17.26 5.00 -2.57
N MET A 34 -17.50 5.05 -3.88
CA MET A 34 -16.44 5.06 -4.89
C MET A 34 -15.52 6.28 -4.78
N TYR A 35 -16.06 7.46 -4.46
CA TYR A 35 -15.23 8.65 -4.22
C TYR A 35 -14.31 8.44 -3.02
N ASN A 36 -14.83 7.88 -1.92
CA ASN A 36 -14.06 7.57 -0.72
C ASN A 36 -12.94 6.54 -0.99
N PHE A 37 -13.21 5.50 -1.79
CA PHE A 37 -12.22 4.47 -2.07
C PHE A 37 -10.96 4.99 -2.75
N ASN A 38 -11.05 6.00 -3.61
CA ASN A 38 -9.85 6.56 -4.23
C ASN A 38 -8.93 7.22 -3.20
N HIS A 39 -9.49 7.98 -2.26
CA HIS A 39 -8.72 8.55 -1.17
C HIS A 39 -8.18 7.45 -0.23
N GLU A 40 -8.98 6.44 0.09
CA GLU A 40 -8.55 5.29 0.90
C GLU A 40 -7.36 4.55 0.27
N ARG A 41 -7.41 4.25 -1.03
CA ARG A 41 -6.32 3.56 -1.77
C ARG A 41 -5.02 4.35 -1.76
N TRP A 42 -5.12 5.67 -1.95
CA TRP A 42 -3.98 6.56 -1.82
C TRP A 42 -3.41 6.53 -0.39
N MET A 43 -4.25 6.65 0.65
CA MET A 43 -3.84 6.55 2.05
C MET A 43 -3.16 5.22 2.40
N ILE A 44 -3.61 4.11 1.82
CA ILE A 44 -2.97 2.79 1.96
C ILE A 44 -1.56 2.83 1.40
N ALA A 45 -1.36 3.39 0.21
CA ALA A 45 -0.06 3.50 -0.41
C ALA A 45 0.90 4.37 0.44
N VAL A 46 0.43 5.54 0.89
CA VAL A 46 1.18 6.42 1.82
C VAL A 46 1.65 5.64 3.05
N SER A 47 0.73 4.91 3.68
CA SER A 47 1.00 4.16 4.91
C SER A 47 2.02 3.04 4.72
N LEU A 48 1.95 2.32 3.59
CA LEU A 48 2.89 1.25 3.27
C LEU A 48 4.28 1.77 2.92
N ILE A 49 4.37 2.85 2.15
CA ILE A 49 5.64 3.49 1.82
C ILE A 49 6.32 4.00 3.09
N GLY A 50 5.57 4.67 3.97
CA GLY A 50 6.09 5.13 5.27
C GLY A 50 6.60 3.98 6.15
N GLN A 51 5.85 2.89 6.27
CA GLN A 51 6.28 1.71 7.03
C GLN A 51 7.48 1.01 6.38
N GLY A 52 7.51 0.90 5.05
CA GLY A 52 8.64 0.37 4.31
C GLY A 52 9.92 1.16 4.57
N ARG A 53 9.83 2.50 4.63
CA ARG A 53 10.98 3.37 4.99
C ARG A 53 11.50 3.05 6.39
N GLN A 54 10.61 2.89 7.36
CA GLN A 54 11.01 2.55 8.73
C GLN A 54 11.64 1.16 8.81
N ALA A 55 11.02 0.15 8.20
CA ALA A 55 11.54 -1.22 8.18
C ALA A 55 12.91 -1.30 7.50
N LEU A 56 13.10 -0.58 6.38
CA LEU A 56 14.36 -0.54 5.67
C LEU A 56 15.45 0.19 6.47
N ALA A 57 15.12 1.31 7.14
CA ALA A 57 16.04 2.02 8.03
C ALA A 57 16.52 1.12 9.17
N ASP A 58 15.62 0.41 9.83
CA ASP A 58 15.96 -0.58 10.87
C ASP A 58 16.84 -1.70 10.31
N THR A 59 16.61 -2.11 9.05
CA THR A 59 17.41 -3.14 8.36
C THR A 59 18.83 -2.65 8.03
N PHE A 60 19.00 -1.40 7.63
CA PHE A 60 20.32 -0.79 7.49
C PHE A 60 21.06 -0.73 8.82
N MET A 61 20.39 -0.32 9.90
CA MET A 61 21.01 -0.30 11.23
C MET A 61 21.43 -1.70 11.68
N TRP A 62 20.54 -2.68 11.53
CA TRP A 62 20.82 -4.06 11.92
C TRP A 62 21.96 -4.68 11.12
N SER A 63 21.99 -4.48 9.80
CA SER A 63 23.06 -5.01 8.94
C SER A 63 24.45 -4.44 9.27
N ARG A 64 24.52 -3.22 9.82
CA ARG A 64 25.77 -2.63 10.33
C ARG A 64 26.18 -3.19 11.70
N GLN A 65 25.21 -3.47 12.57
CA GLN A 65 25.45 -3.96 13.93
C GLN A 65 25.77 -5.46 13.97
N ARG A 66 25.10 -6.26 13.14
CA ARG A 66 25.22 -7.72 13.15
C ARG A 66 26.59 -8.16 12.65
N LYS A 67 27.33 -8.89 13.49
CA LYS A 67 28.59 -9.53 13.10
C LYS A 67 28.39 -10.96 12.61
N ILE A 68 28.98 -11.29 11.47
CA ILE A 68 29.08 -12.64 10.90
C ILE A 68 30.47 -12.81 10.28
N PHE A 69 31.06 -13.99 10.39
CA PHE A 69 32.40 -14.28 9.81
C PHE A 69 33.45 -13.19 10.15
N GLY A 70 33.42 -12.65 11.37
CA GLY A 70 34.34 -11.60 11.83
C GLY A 70 34.11 -10.19 11.25
N LYS A 71 33.09 -9.98 10.41
CA LYS A 71 32.76 -8.69 9.76
C LYS A 71 31.29 -8.31 9.99
N SER A 72 30.89 -7.09 9.63
CA SER A 72 29.48 -6.69 9.66
C SER A 72 28.70 -7.42 8.58
N LEU A 73 27.41 -7.67 8.79
CA LEU A 73 26.55 -8.31 7.80
C LEU A 73 26.49 -7.50 6.50
N ILE A 74 26.46 -6.17 6.58
CA ILE A 74 26.49 -5.27 5.43
C ILE A 74 27.78 -5.38 4.60
N ASP A 75 28.85 -5.97 5.13
CA ASP A 75 30.11 -6.17 4.39
C ASP A 75 29.98 -7.26 3.32
N GLN A 76 28.93 -8.08 3.37
CA GLN A 76 28.60 -9.05 2.34
C GLN A 76 27.93 -8.39 1.12
N PRO A 77 28.48 -8.53 -0.10
CA PRO A 77 27.92 -7.91 -1.31
C PRO A 77 26.45 -8.28 -1.57
N VAL A 78 26.07 -9.52 -1.27
CA VAL A 78 24.69 -10.01 -1.45
C VAL A 78 23.68 -9.26 -0.58
N ILE A 79 24.09 -8.79 0.60
CA ILE A 79 23.24 -7.99 1.50
C ILE A 79 23.08 -6.59 0.94
N ARG A 80 24.16 -5.97 0.45
CA ARG A 80 24.10 -4.66 -0.20
C ARG A 80 23.24 -4.68 -1.47
N ASN A 81 23.28 -5.77 -2.24
CA ASN A 81 22.43 -5.93 -3.42
C ASN A 81 20.93 -5.92 -3.06
N LYS A 82 20.53 -6.67 -2.02
CA LYS A 82 19.14 -6.67 -1.52
C LYS A 82 18.71 -5.29 -1.04
N LEU A 83 19.56 -4.64 -0.23
CA LEU A 83 19.31 -3.28 0.27
C LEU A 83 19.17 -2.27 -0.86
N ALA A 84 20.00 -2.36 -1.90
CA ALA A 84 19.94 -1.48 -3.07
C ALA A 84 18.63 -1.66 -3.84
N ALA A 85 18.22 -2.90 -4.12
CA ALA A 85 16.96 -3.20 -4.81
C ALA A 85 15.75 -2.69 -4.01
N SER A 86 15.69 -3.01 -2.71
CA SER A 86 14.61 -2.56 -1.83
C SER A 86 14.54 -1.04 -1.72
N ALA A 87 15.68 -0.35 -1.60
CA ALA A 87 15.74 1.10 -1.55
C ALA A 87 15.27 1.74 -2.87
N ALA A 88 15.75 1.24 -4.01
CA ALA A 88 15.37 1.76 -5.33
C ALA A 88 13.86 1.60 -5.59
N SER A 89 13.31 0.44 -5.24
CA SER A 89 11.87 0.18 -5.32
C SER A 89 11.07 1.16 -4.45
N LEU A 90 11.52 1.40 -3.22
CA LEU A 90 10.84 2.31 -2.29
C LEU A 90 10.86 3.77 -2.78
N GLU A 91 11.97 4.24 -3.34
CA GLU A 91 12.06 5.59 -3.92
C GLU A 91 11.19 5.73 -5.17
N THR A 92 11.09 4.67 -5.98
CA THR A 92 10.18 4.66 -7.14
C THR A 92 8.73 4.74 -6.71
N LEU A 93 8.34 4.01 -5.66
CA LEU A 93 7.00 4.12 -5.08
C LEU A 93 6.73 5.53 -4.54
N GLN A 94 7.70 6.15 -3.87
CA GLN A 94 7.57 7.52 -3.39
C GLN A 94 7.31 8.48 -4.56
N ALA A 95 8.12 8.41 -5.63
CA ALA A 95 7.95 9.30 -6.77
C ALA A 95 6.56 9.13 -7.43
N PHE A 96 6.08 7.89 -7.55
CA PHE A 96 4.74 7.63 -8.08
C PHE A 96 3.64 8.17 -7.14
N LEU A 97 3.80 7.97 -5.82
CA LEU A 97 2.91 8.54 -4.82
C LEU A 97 2.86 10.07 -4.91
N GLU A 98 4.00 10.75 -4.97
CA GLU A 98 4.04 12.22 -5.08
C GLU A 98 3.34 12.72 -6.34
N THR A 99 3.54 12.04 -7.47
CA THR A 99 2.88 12.39 -8.74
C THR A 99 1.35 12.28 -8.60
N VAL A 100 0.85 11.16 -8.08
CA VAL A 100 -0.58 10.96 -7.86
C VAL A 100 -1.14 11.97 -6.85
N THR A 101 -0.39 12.25 -5.78
CA THR A 101 -0.78 13.21 -4.74
C THR A 101 -0.90 14.62 -5.31
N TYR A 102 0.07 15.03 -6.11
CA TYR A 102 0.06 16.32 -6.79
C TYR A 102 -1.17 16.46 -7.70
N ASP A 103 -1.46 15.44 -8.51
CA ASP A 103 -2.63 15.45 -9.39
C ASP A 103 -3.95 15.47 -8.62
N MET A 104 -4.03 14.75 -7.50
CA MET A 104 -5.19 14.80 -6.58
C MET A 104 -5.42 16.20 -6.04
N CYS A 105 -4.36 16.91 -5.65
CA CYS A 105 -4.44 18.29 -5.16
C CYS A 105 -4.82 19.30 -6.25
N LYS A 106 -4.42 19.07 -7.51
CA LYS A 106 -4.75 19.95 -8.64
C LYS A 106 -6.14 19.70 -9.21
N THR A 107 -6.65 18.48 -9.07
CA THR A 107 -7.95 18.10 -9.63
C THR A 107 -9.08 18.58 -8.73
N LYS A 108 -9.81 19.61 -9.17
CA LYS A 108 -11.00 20.12 -8.46
C LYS A 108 -12.26 19.36 -8.88
N GLY A 109 -13.17 19.12 -7.93
CA GLY A 109 -14.50 18.55 -8.18
C GLY A 109 -14.52 17.02 -8.43
N GLY A 110 -15.60 16.51 -9.01
CA GLY A 110 -15.82 15.07 -9.24
C GLY A 110 -14.88 14.39 -10.25
N ALA A 111 -14.00 15.15 -10.92
CA ALA A 111 -13.11 14.67 -11.97
C ALA A 111 -11.97 13.75 -11.48
N VAL A 112 -11.75 13.68 -10.15
CA VAL A 112 -10.81 12.72 -9.53
C VAL A 112 -11.20 11.29 -9.89
N GLY A 113 -12.51 10.98 -9.92
CA GLY A 113 -12.99 9.64 -10.24
C GLY A 113 -12.73 9.21 -11.68
N ASP A 114 -12.81 10.14 -12.64
CA ASP A 114 -12.72 9.81 -14.07
C ASP A 114 -11.28 9.79 -14.60
N ARG A 115 -10.40 10.61 -14.03
CA ARG A 115 -9.00 10.71 -14.48
C ARG A 115 -8.02 9.97 -13.58
N LEU A 116 -8.23 9.97 -12.27
CA LEU A 116 -7.23 9.51 -11.31
C LEU A 116 -7.53 8.13 -10.71
N ALA A 117 -8.74 7.60 -10.85
CA ALA A 117 -9.05 6.29 -10.30
C ALA A 117 -8.16 5.17 -10.87
N GLY A 118 -7.77 5.25 -12.15
CA GLY A 118 -6.85 4.29 -12.78
C GLY A 118 -5.43 4.38 -12.22
N PRO A 119 -4.79 5.56 -12.26
CA PRO A 119 -3.48 5.80 -11.63
C PRO A 119 -3.43 5.46 -10.13
N ILE A 120 -4.47 5.83 -9.35
CA ILE A 120 -4.56 5.51 -7.92
C ILE A 120 -4.67 4.00 -7.69
N ALA A 121 -5.48 3.30 -8.49
CA ALA A 121 -5.59 1.85 -8.43
C ALA A 121 -4.24 1.17 -8.75
N MET A 122 -3.55 1.65 -9.78
CA MET A 122 -2.22 1.17 -10.17
C MET A 122 -1.17 1.43 -9.09
N LEU A 123 -1.18 2.62 -8.49
CA LEU A 123 -0.30 2.97 -7.37
C LEU A 123 -0.49 2.02 -6.20
N LYS A 124 -1.73 1.78 -5.76
CA LYS A 124 -2.02 0.88 -4.64
C LYS A 124 -1.57 -0.55 -4.97
N TYR A 125 -1.97 -1.06 -6.13
CA TYR A 125 -1.58 -2.39 -6.61
C TYR A 125 -0.05 -2.57 -6.60
N HIS A 126 0.67 -1.64 -7.22
CA HIS A 126 2.12 -1.74 -7.31
C HIS A 126 2.78 -1.59 -5.94
N THR A 127 2.28 -0.67 -5.10
CA THR A 127 2.77 -0.47 -3.74
C THR A 127 2.64 -1.74 -2.89
N THR A 128 1.50 -2.44 -2.91
CA THR A 128 1.30 -3.63 -2.07
C THR A 128 2.19 -4.80 -2.52
N ARG A 129 2.37 -5.00 -3.83
CA ARG A 129 3.25 -6.03 -4.39
C ARG A 129 4.72 -5.75 -4.06
N THR A 130 5.17 -4.52 -4.26
CA THR A 130 6.55 -4.10 -4.00
C THR A 130 6.85 -4.07 -2.50
N ALA A 131 5.92 -3.61 -1.66
CA ALA A 131 6.07 -3.64 -0.21
C ALA A 131 6.23 -5.07 0.34
N TRP A 132 5.60 -6.07 -0.30
CA TRP A 132 5.77 -7.46 0.08
C TRP A 132 7.21 -7.94 -0.15
N GLN A 133 7.80 -7.59 -1.30
CA GLN A 133 9.19 -7.92 -1.61
C GLN A 133 10.17 -7.23 -0.65
N ILE A 134 9.95 -5.93 -0.37
CA ILE A 134 10.77 -5.18 0.58
C ILE A 134 10.67 -5.81 1.98
N ALA A 135 9.46 -6.18 2.42
CA ALA A 135 9.25 -6.81 3.70
C ALA A 135 9.98 -8.16 3.81
N ASP A 136 9.90 -8.98 2.76
CA ASP A 136 10.59 -10.27 2.69
C ASP A 136 12.12 -10.10 2.80
N ASP A 137 12.69 -9.15 2.03
CA ASP A 137 14.12 -8.83 2.10
C ASP A 137 14.53 -8.34 3.51
N CYS A 138 13.73 -7.47 4.13
CA CYS A 138 13.98 -6.99 5.49
C CYS A 138 13.97 -8.14 6.50
N VAL A 139 12.97 -9.02 6.44
CA VAL A 139 12.87 -10.20 7.30
C VAL A 139 14.09 -11.10 7.12
N GLN A 140 14.47 -11.37 5.87
CA GLN A 140 15.60 -12.25 5.58
C GLN A 140 16.93 -11.69 6.10
N ILE A 141 17.15 -10.37 6.01
CA ILE A 141 18.35 -9.71 6.56
C ILE A 141 18.33 -9.71 8.10
N PHE A 142 17.15 -9.56 8.72
CA PHE A 142 17.00 -9.69 10.16
C PHE A 142 17.13 -11.14 10.67
N GLY A 143 16.97 -12.13 9.79
CA GLY A 143 16.94 -13.55 10.13
C GLY A 143 15.82 -13.85 11.12
N GLY A 144 16.10 -14.70 12.12
CA GLY A 144 15.10 -15.09 13.13
C GLY A 144 14.48 -13.90 13.88
N ARG A 145 15.15 -12.75 13.97
CA ARG A 145 14.58 -11.54 14.58
C ARG A 145 13.44 -10.93 13.76
N GLY A 146 13.46 -11.09 12.45
CA GLY A 146 12.45 -10.53 11.53
C GLY A 146 11.09 -11.22 11.63
N ILE A 147 11.03 -12.38 12.30
CA ILE A 147 9.79 -13.12 12.58
C ILE A 147 9.41 -13.09 14.07
N THR A 148 10.17 -12.35 14.89
CA THR A 148 9.89 -12.20 16.32
C THR A 148 9.05 -10.95 16.55
N ARG A 149 7.88 -11.13 17.17
CA ARG A 149 6.91 -10.05 17.47
C ARG A 149 7.43 -8.98 18.43
N THR A 150 8.53 -9.24 19.15
CA THR A 150 9.09 -8.36 20.18
C THR A 150 10.55 -8.02 19.90
N GLY A 151 11.05 -7.01 20.61
CA GLY A 151 12.44 -6.58 20.51
C GLY A 151 12.77 -5.88 19.19
N MET A 152 14.05 -5.95 18.80
CA MET A 152 14.59 -5.14 17.70
C MET A 152 13.95 -5.39 16.33
N GLY A 153 13.41 -6.59 16.09
CA GLY A 153 12.79 -6.95 14.81
C GLY A 153 11.28 -6.72 14.75
N ALA A 154 10.66 -6.23 15.84
CA ALA A 154 9.20 -6.13 15.96
C ALA A 154 8.57 -5.27 14.85
N LYS A 155 9.22 -4.19 14.42
CA LYS A 155 8.73 -3.32 13.34
C LYS A 155 8.79 -4.02 11.97
N VAL A 156 9.84 -4.79 11.70
CA VAL A 156 9.97 -5.56 10.46
C VAL A 156 8.95 -6.70 10.42
N GLU A 157 8.76 -7.41 11.53
CA GLU A 157 7.73 -8.45 11.67
C GLU A 157 6.32 -7.87 11.48
N GLY A 158 6.05 -6.73 12.13
CA GLY A 158 4.79 -6.01 12.03
C GLY A 158 4.51 -5.53 10.60
N PHE A 159 5.50 -4.93 9.94
CA PHE A 159 5.39 -4.50 8.54
C PHE A 159 5.08 -5.69 7.62
N LYS A 160 5.83 -6.78 7.72
CA LYS A 160 5.60 -8.00 6.93
C LYS A 160 4.19 -8.55 7.11
N ASN A 161 3.65 -8.53 8.32
CA ASN A 161 2.27 -8.98 8.55
C ASN A 161 1.24 -7.98 8.02
N TYR A 162 1.49 -6.68 8.15
CA TYR A 162 0.58 -5.63 7.72
C TYR A 162 0.40 -5.58 6.19
N VAL A 163 1.47 -5.80 5.42
CA VAL A 163 1.45 -5.72 3.95
C VAL A 163 0.31 -6.55 3.34
N LYS A 164 0.08 -7.78 3.84
CA LYS A 164 -0.96 -8.64 3.26
C LYS A 164 -2.37 -8.12 3.56
N TYR A 165 -2.60 -7.47 4.69
CA TYR A 165 -3.89 -6.82 4.94
C TYR A 165 -4.12 -5.70 3.92
N ALA A 166 -3.12 -4.83 3.73
CA ALA A 166 -3.19 -3.73 2.78
C ALA A 166 -3.38 -4.19 1.32
N ALA A 167 -2.87 -5.37 0.96
CA ALA A 167 -3.14 -5.98 -0.35
C ALA A 167 -4.62 -6.33 -0.56
N VAL A 168 -5.38 -6.60 0.51
CA VAL A 168 -6.76 -7.08 0.45
C VAL A 168 -7.78 -5.94 0.56
N TYR A 169 -7.68 -5.09 1.59
CA TYR A 169 -8.66 -4.01 1.78
C TYR A 169 -8.39 -2.82 0.83
N GLY A 170 -9.39 -1.93 0.69
CA GLY A 170 -9.38 -0.86 -0.32
C GLY A 170 -9.50 -1.37 -1.77
N GLY A 171 -9.76 -2.67 -1.97
CA GLY A 171 -9.83 -3.37 -3.26
C GLY A 171 -8.64 -4.32 -3.45
N SER A 172 -8.90 -5.56 -3.88
CA SER A 172 -7.83 -6.54 -4.09
C SER A 172 -6.90 -6.13 -5.24
N GLU A 173 -5.69 -6.71 -5.23
CA GLU A 173 -4.66 -6.43 -6.23
C GLU A 173 -5.16 -6.66 -7.67
N GLU A 174 -5.91 -7.74 -7.89
CA GLU A 174 -6.42 -8.14 -9.20
C GLU A 174 -7.49 -7.16 -9.72
N ILE A 175 -8.40 -6.74 -8.84
CA ILE A 175 -9.46 -5.80 -9.19
C ILE A 175 -8.88 -4.43 -9.52
N LEU A 176 -7.84 -4.00 -8.80
CA LEU A 176 -7.20 -2.72 -9.04
C LEU A 176 -6.31 -2.72 -10.28
N ALA A 177 -5.62 -3.83 -10.56
CA ALA A 177 -4.91 -4.01 -11.82
C ALA A 177 -5.89 -3.93 -13.01
N ASP A 178 -6.99 -4.69 -12.98
CA ASP A 178 -8.04 -4.64 -14.00
C ASP A 178 -8.63 -3.22 -14.16
N LEU A 179 -8.98 -2.57 -13.05
CA LEU A 179 -9.50 -1.19 -13.08
C LEU A 179 -8.51 -0.25 -13.76
N SER A 180 -7.22 -0.33 -13.42
CA SER A 180 -6.20 0.53 -13.99
C SER A 180 -6.10 0.39 -15.52
N VAL A 181 -6.14 -0.85 -16.02
CA VAL A 181 -6.11 -1.15 -17.45
C VAL A 181 -7.38 -0.68 -18.14
N ARG A 182 -8.57 -0.98 -17.59
CA ARG A 182 -9.84 -0.53 -18.17
C ARG A 182 -9.93 0.99 -18.26
N MET A 183 -9.36 1.72 -17.30
CA MET A 183 -9.32 3.18 -17.35
C MET A 183 -8.32 3.70 -18.37
N ALA A 184 -7.13 3.10 -18.47
CA ALA A 184 -6.16 3.45 -19.50
C ALA A 184 -6.71 3.21 -20.93
N MET A 185 -7.42 2.10 -21.13
CA MET A 185 -8.02 1.74 -22.43
C MET A 185 -9.07 2.76 -22.92
N ARG A 186 -9.71 3.52 -22.03
CA ARG A 186 -10.64 4.60 -22.44
C ARG A 186 -9.96 5.72 -23.22
N ALA A 187 -8.64 5.87 -23.10
CA ALA A 187 -7.87 6.85 -23.85
C ALA A 187 -7.61 6.42 -25.30
N PHE A 188 -7.82 5.14 -25.62
CA PHE A 188 -7.59 4.58 -26.95
C PHE A 188 -8.93 4.27 -27.63
N PRO A 189 -9.16 4.75 -28.87
CA PRO A 189 -10.36 4.39 -29.60
C PRO A 189 -10.36 2.88 -29.94
N PRO A 190 -11.54 2.22 -30.00
CA PRO A 190 -11.62 0.77 -30.27
C PRO A 190 -10.97 0.32 -31.59
N ALA A 191 -10.83 1.25 -32.55
CA ALA A 191 -10.22 1.00 -33.86
C ALA A 191 -8.77 1.49 -33.96
N ALA A 192 -8.11 1.81 -32.83
CA ALA A 192 -6.71 2.24 -32.83
C ALA A 192 -5.82 1.19 -33.50
N LYS A 193 -4.98 1.65 -34.44
CA LYS A 193 -3.93 0.86 -35.10
C LYS A 193 -2.60 1.58 -34.89
N LEU A 194 -1.52 0.81 -34.85
CA LEU A 194 -0.14 1.33 -34.82
C LEU A 194 0.23 1.98 -36.14
#